data_AF-A0A7C7TT58-F1
#
_entry.id   AF-A0A7C7TT58-F1
#
_cell.length_a   1.000
_cell.length_b   1.000
_cell.length_c   1.000
_cell.angle_alpha   90.00
_cell.angle_beta   90.00
_cell.angle_gamma   90.00
#
_symmetry.space_group_name_H-M   'P 1'
#
loop_
_entity.id
_entity.type
_entity.pdbx_description
1 polymer ?
#
loop_
_entity_poly.entity_id
_entity_poly.type
_entity_poly.pdbx_seq_one_letter_code
_entity_poly.pdbx_strand_id
1 'polypeptide(L)'
;MKNLLNIILKLALTVFISAIAISATAQLPELGLPSSISGASTTARFFGGASYASSFDYDQKIDIDVKIQVESGQLNTMGNLYVFILWDNQYFIRVESGGYEIWDVTLANLKAAFPAVTLQASHTINIVDDVAFSPAGVSDTTLGIYLAYDSVAEEGEIYYSGAPSKYQF
;
A
#
# COMPACT_ATOMS: atom_id res chain seq x y z
N MET A 1 32.87 42.72 -48.34
CA MET A 1 33.20 42.04 -47.06
C MET A 1 31.98 41.83 -46.15
N LYS A 2 30.78 41.58 -46.69
CA LYS A 2 29.56 41.28 -45.91
C LYS A 2 29.17 39.79 -45.90
N ASN A 3 29.90 38.95 -46.64
CA ASN A 3 29.54 37.55 -46.84
C ASN A 3 30.42 36.55 -46.07
N LEU A 4 31.42 37.02 -45.30
CA LEU A 4 32.27 36.16 -44.48
C LEU A 4 31.81 36.04 -43.02
N LEU A 5 30.95 36.95 -42.55
CA LEU A 5 30.45 36.95 -41.16
C LEU A 5 29.29 35.97 -40.92
N ASN A 6 28.64 35.48 -41.99
CA ASN A 6 27.52 34.54 -41.90
C ASN A 6 27.96 33.06 -41.77
N ILE A 7 29.25 32.77 -41.87
CA ILE A 7 29.77 31.40 -41.76
C ILE A 7 30.15 31.06 -40.31
N ILE A 8 30.45 32.07 -39.47
CA ILE A 8 30.73 31.87 -38.04
C ILE A 8 29.43 31.79 -37.22
N LEU A 9 28.29 32.20 -37.78
CA LEU A 9 26.96 32.08 -37.19
C LEU A 9 26.27 30.74 -37.54
N LYS A 10 27.01 29.63 -37.53
CA LYS A 10 26.47 28.27 -37.65
C LYS A 10 27.12 27.31 -36.65
N LEU A 11 27.51 27.83 -35.49
CA LEU A 11 28.00 27.01 -34.41
C LEU A 11 27.00 27.01 -33.26
N ALA A 12 26.55 25.79 -32.94
CA ALA A 12 25.92 25.38 -31.70
C ALA A 12 24.54 25.98 -31.41
N LEU A 13 23.48 25.29 -31.84
CA LEU A 13 22.44 24.90 -30.88
C LEU A 13 21.58 23.72 -31.41
N THR A 14 22.17 22.53 -31.47
CA THR A 14 21.38 21.30 -31.52
C THR A 14 21.11 20.88 -30.09
N VAL A 15 20.00 21.34 -29.50
CA VAL A 15 19.53 20.81 -28.22
C VAL A 15 19.02 19.40 -28.49
N PHE A 16 19.84 18.40 -28.16
CA PHE A 16 19.36 17.03 -27.98
C PHE A 16 18.47 17.04 -26.73
N ILE A 17 17.15 17.14 -26.93
CA ILE A 17 16.21 16.83 -25.86
C ILE A 17 16.22 15.31 -25.74
N SER A 18 17.10 14.79 -24.90
CA SER A 18 16.99 13.43 -24.40
C SER A 18 15.65 13.34 -23.69
N ALA A 19 14.67 12.67 -24.29
CA ALA A 19 13.48 12.27 -23.56
C ALA A 19 13.94 11.34 -22.43
N ILE A 20 14.09 11.89 -21.23
CA ILE A 20 14.21 11.10 -20.02
C ILE A 20 12.86 10.38 -19.92
N ALA A 21 12.83 9.11 -20.33
CA ALA A 21 11.72 8.25 -20.00
C ALA A 21 11.70 8.17 -18.47
N ILE A 22 10.83 8.97 -17.85
CA ILE A 22 10.47 8.78 -16.47
C ILE A 22 9.74 7.44 -16.47
N SER A 23 10.46 6.36 -16.17
CA SER A 23 9.83 5.10 -15.83
C SER A 23 8.95 5.41 -14.63
N ALA A 24 7.64 5.52 -14.85
CA ALA A 24 6.69 5.51 -13.76
C ALA A 24 6.92 4.19 -13.03
N THR A 25 7.56 4.23 -11.87
CA THR A 25 7.51 3.09 -10.96
C THR A 25 6.04 2.89 -10.67
N ALA A 26 5.52 1.68 -10.88
CA ALA A 26 4.15 1.35 -10.57
C ALA A 26 3.96 1.54 -9.05
N GLN A 27 3.51 2.73 -8.66
CA GLN A 27 3.25 3.07 -7.27
C GLN A 27 1.84 2.60 -6.96
N LEU A 28 1.72 1.71 -5.96
CA LEU A 28 0.43 1.27 -5.45
C LEU A 28 -0.44 2.50 -5.11
N PRO A 29 -1.74 2.49 -5.44
CA PRO A 29 -2.66 3.55 -5.04
C PRO A 29 -2.61 3.78 -3.53
N GLU A 30 -2.58 5.04 -3.12
CA GLU A 30 -2.63 5.42 -1.70
C GLU A 30 -4.06 5.29 -1.17
N LEU A 31 -4.21 4.68 0.00
CA LEU A 31 -5.48 4.61 0.72
C LEU A 31 -5.76 5.97 1.36
N GLY A 32 -7.03 6.36 1.34
CA GLY A 32 -7.46 7.64 1.92
C GLY A 32 -7.50 7.65 3.44
N LEU A 33 -7.47 8.86 4.00
CA LEU A 33 -7.77 9.17 5.40
C LEU A 33 -6.86 8.45 6.42
N PRO A 34 -5.52 8.56 6.32
CA PRO A 34 -4.65 8.05 7.36
C PRO A 34 -5.04 8.69 8.70
N SER A 35 -5.20 7.86 9.72
CA SER A 35 -5.77 8.24 11.01
C SER A 35 -4.98 7.60 12.15
N SER A 36 -5.09 8.19 13.33
CA SER A 36 -4.53 7.68 14.58
C SER A 36 -5.68 7.35 15.54
N ILE A 37 -5.46 6.42 16.48
CA ILE A 37 -6.53 6.00 17.42
C ILE A 37 -6.88 7.07 18.43
N SER A 38 -5.93 7.92 18.81
CA SER A 38 -6.18 9.09 19.65
C SER A 38 -6.82 10.26 18.88
N GLY A 39 -6.86 10.20 17.55
CA GLY A 39 -7.30 11.29 16.68
C GLY A 39 -6.23 12.37 16.46
N ALA A 40 -4.97 12.10 16.85
CA ALA A 40 -3.85 12.96 16.52
C ALA A 40 -3.61 12.98 15.00
N SER A 41 -3.01 14.06 14.51
CA SER A 41 -2.58 14.12 13.11
C SER A 41 -1.49 13.10 12.85
N THR A 42 -1.57 12.39 11.72
CA THR A 42 -0.53 11.46 11.28
C THR A 42 -0.04 11.76 9.87
N THR A 43 1.22 11.43 9.65
CA THR A 43 1.98 11.42 8.41
C THR A 43 2.18 10.00 7.87
N ALA A 44 1.64 8.97 8.56
CA ALA A 44 1.63 7.60 8.08
C ALA A 44 0.88 7.52 6.75
N ARG A 45 1.34 6.65 5.85
CA ARG A 45 0.70 6.45 4.53
C ARG A 45 0.52 4.99 4.25
N PHE A 46 -0.61 4.67 3.64
CA PHE A 46 -1.03 3.31 3.39
C PHE A 46 -1.28 3.16 1.90
N PHE A 47 -0.88 2.06 1.30
CA PHE A 47 -1.06 1.82 -0.13
C PHE A 47 -1.54 0.39 -0.35
N GLY A 48 -2.32 0.19 -1.40
CA GLY A 48 -2.87 -1.11 -1.74
C GLY A 48 -3.25 -1.14 -3.20
N GLY A 49 -2.76 -2.14 -3.90
CA GLY A 49 -3.01 -2.33 -5.31
C GLY A 49 -2.93 -3.80 -5.65
N ALA A 50 -3.66 -4.17 -6.69
CA ALA A 50 -3.62 -5.50 -7.24
C ALA A 50 -2.99 -5.42 -8.62
N SER A 51 -2.49 -6.55 -9.11
CA SER A 51 -1.93 -6.69 -10.45
C SER A 51 -2.92 -6.17 -11.50
N TYR A 52 -2.66 -4.98 -12.03
CA TYR A 52 -3.26 -4.38 -13.24
C TYR A 52 -4.72 -3.90 -13.21
N ALA A 53 -5.50 -4.14 -12.15
CA ALA A 53 -6.91 -3.70 -12.10
C ALA A 53 -7.46 -3.59 -10.66
N SER A 54 -8.72 -3.15 -10.53
CA SER A 54 -9.53 -3.23 -9.30
C SER A 54 -10.77 -4.11 -9.47
N SER A 55 -10.90 -4.75 -10.63
CA SER A 55 -11.97 -5.67 -11.01
C SER A 55 -11.33 -6.82 -11.75
N PHE A 56 -11.72 -8.05 -11.42
CA PHE A 56 -11.08 -9.25 -11.93
C PHE A 56 -12.10 -10.22 -12.49
N ASP A 57 -11.72 -10.94 -13.55
CA ASP A 57 -12.54 -12.04 -14.04
C ASP A 57 -12.53 -13.20 -13.03
N TYR A 58 -13.57 -14.01 -13.03
CA TYR A 58 -13.82 -15.07 -12.05
C TYR A 58 -12.65 -16.07 -11.90
N ASP A 59 -11.96 -16.42 -12.99
CA ASP A 59 -10.83 -17.35 -13.00
C ASP A 59 -9.47 -16.65 -13.03
N GLN A 60 -9.44 -15.32 -12.98
CA GLN A 60 -8.21 -14.56 -13.01
C GLN A 60 -7.41 -14.81 -11.73
N LYS A 61 -6.15 -15.19 -11.92
CA LYS A 61 -5.19 -15.21 -10.84
C LYS A 61 -4.74 -13.79 -10.55
N ILE A 62 -4.76 -13.43 -9.28
CA ILE A 62 -4.46 -12.07 -8.85
C ILE A 62 -3.41 -12.05 -7.74
N ASP A 63 -2.56 -11.03 -7.80
CA ASP A 63 -1.68 -10.65 -6.71
C ASP A 63 -2.21 -9.36 -6.10
N ILE A 64 -2.22 -9.30 -4.77
CA ILE A 64 -2.54 -8.08 -4.03
C ILE A 64 -1.36 -7.76 -3.14
N ASP A 65 -0.77 -6.60 -3.38
CA ASP A 65 0.27 -6.05 -2.55
C ASP A 65 -0.23 -4.80 -1.83
N VAL A 66 0.17 -4.71 -0.57
CA VAL A 66 -0.07 -3.53 0.25
C VAL A 66 1.23 -3.01 0.82
N LYS A 67 1.24 -1.73 1.18
CA LYS A 67 2.42 -1.06 1.71
C LYS A 67 2.04 -0.12 2.84
N ILE A 68 2.84 -0.15 3.91
CA ILE A 68 2.75 0.77 5.04
C ILE A 68 4.00 1.63 5.02
N GLN A 69 3.84 2.95 4.98
CA GLN A 69 4.90 3.92 5.23
C GLN A 69 4.73 4.47 6.63
N VAL A 70 5.72 4.17 7.47
CA VAL A 70 5.75 4.52 8.89
C VAL A 70 6.21 5.97 9.06
N GLU A 71 5.65 6.65 10.04
CA GLU A 71 6.07 8.00 10.40
C GLU A 71 7.54 8.06 10.85
N SER A 72 8.22 9.16 10.50
CA SER A 72 9.65 9.32 10.78
C SER A 72 10.02 9.17 12.27
N GLY A 73 9.11 9.54 13.17
CA GLY A 73 9.31 9.46 14.62
C GLY A 73 9.34 8.02 15.17
N GLN A 74 8.83 7.04 14.42
CA GLN A 74 8.74 5.65 14.86
C GLN A 74 9.72 4.73 14.11
N LEU A 75 10.55 5.28 13.22
CA LEU A 75 11.52 4.48 12.48
C LEU A 75 12.59 3.89 13.40
N ASN A 76 13.01 2.66 13.11
CA ASN A 76 13.97 1.88 13.89
C ASN A 76 13.51 1.55 15.31
N THR A 77 12.21 1.62 15.57
CA THR A 77 11.59 1.19 16.82
C THR A 77 10.92 -0.17 16.60
N MET A 78 10.69 -0.90 17.68
CA MET A 78 9.88 -2.12 17.61
C MET A 78 8.41 -1.75 17.45
N GLY A 79 7.67 -2.51 16.65
CA GLY A 79 6.24 -2.32 16.46
C GLY A 79 5.57 -3.54 15.84
N ASN A 80 4.27 -3.45 15.64
CA ASN A 80 3.46 -4.50 15.04
C ASN A 80 2.80 -3.99 13.76
N LEU A 81 2.65 -4.86 12.75
CA LEU A 81 1.88 -4.54 11.54
C LEU A 81 0.59 -5.36 11.51
N TYR A 82 -0.50 -4.72 11.12
CA TYR A 82 -1.85 -5.28 11.08
C TYR A 82 -2.44 -5.20 9.69
N VAL A 83 -3.20 -6.23 9.33
CA VAL A 83 -3.93 -6.33 8.07
C VAL A 83 -5.34 -6.80 8.37
N PHE A 84 -6.33 -6.09 7.85
CA PHE A 84 -7.73 -6.42 8.00
C PHE A 84 -8.41 -6.55 6.65
N ILE A 85 -9.31 -7.51 6.55
CA ILE A 85 -10.18 -7.72 5.40
C ILE A 85 -11.63 -7.47 5.82
N LEU A 86 -12.34 -6.69 5.04
CA LEU A 86 -13.79 -6.59 5.05
C LEU A 86 -14.34 -7.37 3.87
N TRP A 87 -15.09 -8.42 4.15
CA TRP A 87 -15.73 -9.25 3.14
C TRP A 87 -17.13 -9.63 3.62
N ASP A 88 -18.15 -9.44 2.78
CA ASP A 88 -19.56 -9.73 3.10
C ASP A 88 -19.99 -9.14 4.47
N ASN A 89 -19.64 -7.87 4.70
CA ASN A 89 -19.89 -7.14 5.95
C ASN A 89 -19.25 -7.75 7.22
N GLN A 90 -18.38 -8.75 7.08
CA GLN A 90 -17.61 -9.37 8.16
C GLN A 90 -16.16 -8.90 8.12
N TYR A 91 -15.63 -8.54 9.29
CA TYR A 91 -14.21 -8.23 9.45
C TYR A 91 -13.41 -9.50 9.76
N PHE A 92 -12.27 -9.61 9.10
CA PHE A 92 -11.26 -10.63 9.32
C PHE A 92 -9.92 -9.97 9.61
N ILE A 93 -9.13 -10.57 10.49
CA ILE A 93 -7.79 -10.11 10.82
C ILE A 93 -6.77 -11.15 10.37
N ARG A 94 -5.70 -10.70 9.73
CA ARG A 94 -4.57 -11.59 9.41
C ARG A 94 -3.77 -11.86 10.66
N VAL A 95 -3.55 -13.13 10.97
CA VAL A 95 -2.68 -13.56 12.08
C VAL A 95 -1.28 -13.90 11.57
N GLU A 96 -0.33 -14.04 12.49
CA GLU A 96 1.09 -14.31 12.19
C GLU A 96 1.32 -15.55 11.30
N SER A 97 0.46 -16.58 11.39
CA SER A 97 0.54 -17.77 10.54
C SER A 97 0.21 -17.50 9.06
N GLY A 98 -0.25 -16.29 8.73
CA GLY A 98 -0.69 -15.87 7.41
C GLY A 98 -2.17 -16.11 7.14
N GLY A 99 -2.86 -16.87 8.00
CA GLY A 99 -4.30 -17.09 7.92
C GLY A 99 -5.13 -15.88 8.35
N TYR A 100 -6.44 -15.96 8.08
CA TYR A 100 -7.41 -14.94 8.48
C TYR A 100 -8.41 -15.52 9.47
N GLU A 101 -8.67 -14.79 10.55
CA GLU A 101 -9.66 -15.12 11.57
C GLU A 101 -10.75 -14.06 11.61
N ILE A 102 -11.98 -14.45 11.97
CA ILE A 102 -13.07 -13.49 12.21
C ILE A 102 -12.67 -12.57 13.36
N TRP A 103 -12.78 -11.26 13.15
CA TRP A 103 -12.48 -10.25 14.15
C TRP A 103 -13.74 -9.49 14.56
N ASP A 104 -13.88 -9.28 15.87
CA ASP A 104 -15.01 -8.58 16.49
C ASP A 104 -14.83 -7.06 16.52
N VAL A 105 -13.78 -6.54 15.86
CA VAL A 105 -13.45 -5.11 15.77
C VAL A 105 -13.04 -4.50 17.12
N THR A 106 -12.69 -5.34 18.10
CA THR A 106 -12.20 -4.87 19.41
C THR A 106 -10.68 -4.84 19.47
N LEU A 107 -10.14 -3.83 20.16
CA LEU A 107 -8.70 -3.74 20.42
C LEU A 107 -8.17 -4.88 21.29
N ALA A 108 -9.01 -5.41 22.19
CA ALA A 108 -8.62 -6.51 23.07
C ALA A 108 -8.27 -7.79 22.29
N ASN A 109 -8.90 -7.98 21.13
CA ASN A 109 -8.68 -9.12 20.24
C ASN A 109 -7.83 -8.76 19.01
N LEU A 110 -7.12 -7.63 19.06
CA LEU A 110 -6.22 -7.22 17.99
C LEU A 110 -5.02 -8.17 17.92
N LYS A 111 -4.77 -8.71 16.72
CA LYS A 111 -3.70 -9.67 16.43
C LYS A 111 -2.83 -9.14 15.30
N ALA A 112 -1.52 -9.08 15.53
CA ALA A 112 -0.58 -8.64 14.52
C ALA A 112 -0.39 -9.71 13.44
N ALA A 113 -0.35 -9.27 12.19
CA ALA A 113 0.10 -10.10 11.07
C ALA A 113 1.63 -10.28 11.13
N PHE A 114 2.34 -9.24 11.59
CA PHE A 114 3.78 -9.26 11.79
C PHE A 114 4.09 -8.65 13.17
N PRO A 115 4.20 -9.47 14.23
CA PRO A 115 4.51 -8.97 15.56
C PRO A 115 5.99 -8.63 15.73
N ALA A 116 6.28 -7.66 16.60
CA ALA A 116 7.63 -7.32 17.07
C ALA A 116 8.67 -7.09 15.97
N VAL A 117 8.28 -6.41 14.88
CA VAL A 117 9.18 -6.04 13.79
C VAL A 117 9.90 -4.73 14.09
N THR A 118 11.11 -4.56 13.56
CA THR A 118 11.77 -3.25 13.52
C THR A 118 11.15 -2.42 12.41
N LEU A 119 10.48 -1.33 12.77
CA LEU A 119 9.80 -0.47 11.81
C LEU A 119 10.79 0.24 10.88
N GLN A 120 10.68 -0.03 9.59
CA GLN A 120 11.41 0.66 8.52
C GLN A 120 10.51 1.72 7.89
N ALA A 121 11.09 2.58 7.05
CA ALA A 121 10.35 3.63 6.34
C ALA A 121 9.23 3.07 5.45
N SER A 122 9.32 1.81 5.04
CA SER A 122 8.31 1.13 4.24
C SER A 122 8.30 -0.36 4.54
N HIS A 123 7.10 -0.93 4.64
CA HIS A 123 6.87 -2.38 4.69
C HIS A 123 5.91 -2.76 3.57
N THR A 124 6.32 -3.68 2.70
CA THR A 124 5.45 -4.26 1.67
C THR A 124 4.99 -5.62 2.16
N ILE A 125 3.69 -5.89 2.03
CA ILE A 125 3.06 -7.12 2.46
C ILE A 125 2.30 -7.68 1.25
N ASN A 126 2.58 -8.92 0.90
CA ASN A 126 1.74 -9.65 -0.04
C ASN A 126 0.53 -10.25 0.70
N ILE A 127 -0.66 -9.96 0.18
CA ILE A 127 -1.95 -10.40 0.73
C ILE A 127 -2.38 -11.71 0.09
N VAL A 128 -2.28 -11.78 -1.23
CA VAL A 128 -2.45 -12.98 -2.06
C VAL A 128 -1.45 -12.94 -3.21
N ASP A 129 -1.00 -14.13 -3.61
CA ASP A 129 0.00 -14.35 -4.66
C ASP A 129 -0.52 -15.46 -5.57
N ASP A 130 -0.77 -15.13 -6.84
CA ASP A 130 -1.26 -16.00 -7.91
C ASP A 130 -2.54 -16.78 -7.53
N VAL A 131 -3.45 -16.15 -6.77
CA VAL A 131 -4.68 -16.80 -6.27
C VAL A 131 -5.85 -16.53 -7.21
N ALA A 132 -6.48 -17.60 -7.69
CA ALA A 132 -7.82 -17.54 -8.25
C ALA A 132 -8.84 -17.69 -7.11
N PHE A 133 -9.77 -16.75 -7.01
CA PHE A 133 -10.78 -16.73 -5.95
C PHE A 133 -12.02 -17.59 -6.29
N SER A 134 -12.15 -18.03 -7.55
CA SER A 134 -13.23 -18.90 -8.01
C SER A 134 -13.37 -20.23 -7.26
N PRO A 135 -12.31 -21.01 -6.97
CA PRO A 135 -12.47 -22.26 -6.22
C PRO A 135 -12.89 -22.04 -4.77
N ALA A 136 -12.72 -20.83 -4.24
CA ALA A 136 -13.19 -20.43 -2.93
C ALA A 136 -14.66 -19.94 -2.92
N GLY A 137 -15.33 -19.92 -4.08
CA GLY A 137 -16.72 -19.50 -4.21
C GLY A 137 -16.93 -17.98 -4.06
N VAL A 138 -15.89 -17.19 -4.27
CA VAL A 138 -15.90 -15.74 -4.16
C VAL A 138 -16.26 -15.17 -5.54
N SER A 139 -17.49 -14.69 -5.71
CA SER A 139 -17.99 -14.02 -6.92
C SER A 139 -18.98 -12.92 -6.55
N ASP A 140 -19.10 -11.90 -7.40
CA ASP A 140 -19.98 -10.74 -7.20
C ASP A 140 -19.77 -10.05 -5.84
N THR A 141 -18.52 -10.00 -5.38
CA THR A 141 -18.18 -9.52 -4.04
C THR A 141 -17.08 -8.49 -4.06
N THR A 142 -17.07 -7.64 -3.04
CA THR A 142 -16.04 -6.62 -2.83
C THR A 142 -15.21 -6.98 -1.61
N LEU A 143 -13.90 -7.10 -1.81
CA LEU A 143 -12.92 -7.22 -0.75
C LEU A 143 -12.41 -5.83 -0.37
N GLY A 144 -12.55 -5.43 0.88
CA GLY A 144 -11.94 -4.22 1.42
C GLY A 144 -10.70 -4.56 2.25
N ILE A 145 -9.56 -3.93 2.00
CA ILE A 145 -8.34 -4.12 2.78
C ILE A 145 -7.99 -2.86 3.56
N TYR A 146 -7.80 -3.02 4.86
CA TYR A 146 -7.30 -1.98 5.76
C TYR A 146 -5.94 -2.39 6.33
N LEU A 147 -5.12 -1.39 6.63
CA LEU A 147 -3.79 -1.56 7.19
C LEU A 147 -3.66 -0.74 8.47
N ALA A 148 -2.90 -1.25 9.43
CA ALA A 148 -2.50 -0.47 10.59
C ALA A 148 -1.12 -0.88 11.09
N TYR A 149 -0.55 -0.06 11.98
CA TYR A 149 0.62 -0.43 12.76
C TYR A 149 0.63 0.30 14.11
N ASP A 150 1.39 -0.24 15.06
CA ASP A 150 1.74 0.41 16.32
C ASP A 150 3.26 0.48 16.50
N SER A 151 3.73 1.22 17.50
CA SER A 151 5.15 1.34 17.82
C SER A 151 5.35 1.49 19.33
N VAL A 152 6.40 0.87 19.86
CA VAL A 152 6.81 1.08 21.26
C VAL A 152 7.30 2.49 21.57
N ALA A 153 7.56 3.32 20.55
CA ALA A 153 7.91 4.73 20.75
C ALA A 153 6.70 5.61 21.10
N GLU A 154 5.49 5.17 20.76
CA GLU A 154 4.24 5.87 21.06
C GLU A 154 3.23 4.85 21.62
N GLU A 155 3.44 4.48 22.88
CA GLU A 155 2.66 3.43 23.54
C GLU A 155 1.15 3.78 23.58
N GLY A 156 0.32 2.82 23.16
CA GLY A 156 -1.13 2.98 23.09
C GLY A 156 -1.65 3.64 21.81
N GLU A 157 -0.76 4.09 20.91
CA GLU A 157 -1.16 4.66 19.63
C GLU A 157 -1.20 3.60 18.52
N ILE A 158 -2.22 3.69 17.66
CA ILE A 158 -2.36 2.85 16.47
C ILE A 158 -2.62 3.78 15.28
N TYR A 159 -1.84 3.61 14.23
CA TYR A 159 -1.96 4.36 12.97
C TYR A 159 -2.58 3.46 11.92
N TYR A 160 -3.61 3.92 11.21
CA TYR A 160 -4.38 3.08 10.31
C TYR A 160 -4.93 3.82 9.08
N SER A 161 -5.25 3.05 8.04
CA SER A 161 -5.99 3.55 6.87
C SER A 161 -7.47 3.75 7.23
N GLY A 162 -7.99 4.98 7.14
CA GLY A 162 -9.40 5.28 7.43
C GLY A 162 -10.37 4.84 6.32
N ALA A 163 -9.88 4.58 5.10
CA ALA A 163 -10.66 4.00 4.01
C ALA A 163 -9.93 2.79 3.41
N PRO A 164 -10.63 1.71 3.02
CA PRO A 164 -9.99 0.51 2.49
C PRO A 164 -9.63 0.64 1.01
N SER A 165 -8.65 -0.14 0.57
CA SER A 165 -8.54 -0.52 -0.85
C SER A 165 -9.62 -1.53 -1.18
N LYS A 166 -10.36 -1.32 -2.27
CA LYS A 166 -11.49 -2.17 -2.67
C LYS A 166 -11.19 -2.92 -3.97
N TYR A 167 -11.48 -4.21 -3.98
CA TYR A 167 -11.28 -5.09 -5.13
C TYR A 167 -12.58 -5.86 -5.41
N GLN A 168 -13.03 -5.85 -6.66
CA GLN A 168 -14.24 -6.54 -7.12
C GLN A 168 -13.87 -7.84 -7.83
N PHE A 169 -14.58 -8.90 -7.49
CA PHE A 169 -14.46 -10.27 -8.02
C PHE A 169 -15.81 -10.76 -8.51
#